data_AF-A0A1B1PFX5-F1
#
_entry.id   AF-A0A1B1PFX5-F1
#
_cell.length_a   1.000
_cell.length_b   1.000
_cell.length_c   1.000
_cell.angle_alpha   90.00
_cell.angle_beta   90.00
_cell.angle_gamma   90.00
#
_symmetry.space_group_name_H-M   'P 1'
#
loop_
_entity.id
_entity.type
_entity.pdbx_description
1 polymer ?
#
loop_
_entity_poly.entity_id
_entity_poly.type
_entity_poly.pdbx_seq_one_letter_code
_entity_poly.pdbx_strand_id
1 'polypeptide(L)' 'INECKMIPSLCTHGKCRNTIGSFKCRCDSGFALDSEERNCT' A
#
# COMPACT_ATOMS: atom_id res chain seq x y z
N ILE A 1 -5.27 -11.61 -8.13
CA ILE A 1 -5.29 -10.22 -8.63
C ILE A 1 -4.10 -9.49 -8.01
N ASN A 2 -3.48 -8.52 -8.69
CA ASN A 2 -2.34 -7.77 -8.12
C ASN A 2 -2.60 -6.27 -8.23
N GLU A 3 -3.18 -5.73 -7.18
CA GLU A 3 -3.56 -4.33 -7.04
C GLU A 3 -2.35 -3.41 -7.16
N CYS A 4 -1.17 -3.86 -6.70
CA CYS A 4 0.09 -3.11 -6.85
C CYS A 4 0.51 -2.92 -8.31
N LYS A 5 0.17 -3.86 -9.20
CA LYS A 5 0.46 -3.74 -10.64
C LYS A 5 -0.63 -2.99 -11.40
N MET A 6 -1.87 -3.06 -10.95
CA MET A 6 -2.98 -2.33 -11.58
C MET A 6 -3.00 -0.86 -11.21
N ILE A 7 -2.56 -0.50 -10.01
CA ILE A 7 -2.59 0.86 -9.49
C ILE A 7 -1.19 1.23 -9.00
N PRO A 8 -0.35 1.83 -9.85
CA PRO A 8 1.02 2.21 -9.45
C PRO A 8 1.05 3.27 -8.34
N SER A 9 -0.03 4.04 -8.17
CA SER A 9 -0.17 5.10 -7.17
C SER A 9 -0.91 4.66 -5.89
N LEU A 10 -1.02 3.34 -5.66
CA LEU A 10 -1.80 2.80 -4.54
C LEU A 10 -1.21 3.23 -3.19
N CYS A 11 0.10 3.06 -3.01
CA CYS A 11 0.80 3.42 -1.78
C CYS A 11 1.62 4.71 -1.96
N THR A 12 1.01 5.87 -1.71
CA THR A 12 1.77 7.12 -1.63
C THR A 12 2.73 7.03 -0.43
N HIS A 13 3.97 7.51 -0.54
CA HIS A 13 4.98 7.44 0.52
C HIS A 13 5.29 6.02 1.07
N GLY A 14 5.11 4.98 0.26
CA GLY A 14 5.40 3.61 0.66
C GLY A 14 5.60 2.63 -0.50
N LYS A 15 5.73 1.35 -0.17
CA LYS A 15 5.83 0.24 -1.13
C LYS A 15 4.60 -0.67 -1.03
N CYS A 16 3.98 -0.94 -2.17
CA CYS A 16 2.88 -1.89 -2.24
C CYS A 16 3.37 -3.34 -2.11
N ARG A 17 2.71 -4.12 -1.26
CA ARG A 17 2.95 -5.55 -1.08
C ARG A 17 1.64 -6.31 -1.25
N ASN A 18 1.55 -7.05 -2.36
CA ASN A 18 0.40 -7.89 -2.65
C ASN A 18 0.33 -9.06 -1.67
N THR A 19 -0.83 -9.30 -1.06
CA THR A 19 -1.09 -10.46 -0.20
C THR A 19 -2.15 -11.36 -0.84
N ILE A 20 -2.38 -12.55 -0.31
CA ILE A 20 -3.38 -13.45 -0.86
C ILE A 20 -4.75 -12.98 -0.36
N GLY A 21 -5.60 -12.49 -1.27
CA GLY A 21 -6.94 -11.97 -0.98
C GLY A 21 -7.01 -10.46 -0.70
N SER A 22 -5.87 -9.76 -0.65
CA SER A 22 -5.81 -8.30 -0.46
C SER A 22 -4.43 -7.75 -0.85
N PHE A 23 -4.16 -6.49 -0.55
CA PHE A 23 -2.83 -5.90 -0.60
C PHE A 23 -2.56 -5.11 0.68
N LYS A 24 -1.30 -4.89 1.00
CA LYS A 24 -0.89 -4.00 2.09
C LYS A 24 0.18 -3.05 1.61
N CYS A 25 0.10 -1.80 2.03
CA CYS A 25 1.19 -0.85 1.87
C CYS A 25 2.23 -1.03 2.98
N ARG A 26 3.50 -0.89 2.63
CA ARG A 26 4.61 -0.80 3.57
C ARG A 26 5.11 0.64 3.53
N CYS A 27 4.70 1.43 4.51
CA CYS A 27 5.05 2.83 4.59
C CYS A 27 6.53 3.01 4.92
N ASP A 28 7.10 4.11 4.42
CA ASP A 28 8.47 4.50 4.74
C ASP A 28 8.58 5.01 6.18
N SER A 29 9.80 5.13 6.70
CA SER A 29 10.02 5.48 8.10
C SER A 29 9.52 6.91 8.37
N GLY A 30 8.54 7.05 9.26
CA GLY A 30 7.88 8.33 9.54
C GLY A 30 6.46 8.48 8.98
N PHE A 31 6.00 7.51 8.18
CA PHE A 31 4.62 7.44 7.68
C PHE A 31 3.87 6.27 8.31
N ALA A 32 2.59 6.45 8.55
CA ALA A 32 1.68 5.45 9.09
C ALA A 32 0.68 4.99 8.02
N LEU A 33 0.23 3.74 8.14
CA LEU A 33 -0.88 3.27 7.32
C LEU A 33 -2.16 4.02 7.70
N ASP A 34 -2.86 4.52 6.69
CA ASP A 34 -4.21 5.05 6.87
C ASP A 34 -5.19 3.94 7.27
N SER A 35 -6.39 4.30 7.75
CA SER A 35 -7.43 3.38 8.21
C SER A 35 -7.83 2.32 7.17
N GLU A 36 -7.66 2.62 5.88
CA GLU A 36 -7.94 1.69 4.79
C GLU A 36 -6.77 0.73 4.49
N GLU A 37 -5.61 0.88 5.13
CA GLU A 37 -4.32 0.20 4.83
C GLU A 37 -3.85 0.39 3.37
N ARG A 38 -4.44 1.36 2.66
CA ARG A 38 -4.17 1.64 1.24
C ARG A 38 -3.22 2.79 1.02
N ASN A 39 -3.11 3.74 1.93
CA ASN A 39 -2.26 4.91 1.77
C ASN A 39 -1.34 5.09 2.98
N CYS A 40 -0.19 5.74 2.79
CA CYS A 40 0.69 6.13 3.88
C CYS A 40 0.61 7.63 4.09
N THR A 41 0.28 8.04 5.32
CA THR A 41 0.14 9.44 5.75
C THR A 41 1.05 9.77 6.92
#